data_AF-A0A1H8B459-F1
#
_entry.id   AF-A0A1H8B459-F1
#
_cell.length_a   1.000
_cell.length_b   1.000
_cell.length_c   1.000
_cell.angle_alpha   90.00
_cell.angle_beta   90.00
_cell.angle_gamma   90.00
#
_symmetry.space_group_name_H-M   'P 1'
#
loop_
_entity.id
_entity.type
_entity.pdbx_description
1 polymer ?
#
loop_
_entity_poly.entity_id
_entity_poly.type
_entity_poly.pdbx_seq_one_letter_code
_entity_poly.pdbx_strand_id
1 'polypeptide(L)' 'MRNNCFQKDKFLDFVRLVLKLDPRQVYEDLGSDAEMLCWESPGKFRHRHLVAEWLEKALDIKVPEKISF' A
#
# COMPACT_ATOMS: atom_id res chain seq x y z
N MET A 1 12.93 11.37 25.00
CA MET A 1 11.99 10.26 24.72
C MET A 1 10.94 10.76 23.76
N ARG A 2 11.03 10.42 22.48
CA ARG A 2 10.07 10.85 21.46
C ARG A 2 9.80 9.63 20.58
N ASN A 3 8.57 9.51 20.10
CA ASN A 3 8.13 8.64 19.00
C ASN A 3 7.59 7.26 19.40
N ASN A 4 6.30 7.20 19.75
CA ASN A 4 5.52 5.96 19.53
C ASN A 4 4.01 6.18 19.27
N CYS A 5 3.42 7.35 19.55
CA CYS A 5 2.00 7.58 19.24
C CYS A 5 1.77 8.14 17.82
N PHE A 6 2.64 9.01 17.30
CA PHE A 6 2.43 9.70 16.01
C PHE A 6 2.54 8.83 14.74
N GLN A 7 3.17 7.64 14.80
CA GLN A 7 3.28 6.75 13.62
C GLN A 7 2.02 5.89 13.40
N LYS A 8 1.30 5.54 14.47
CA LYS A 8 0.07 4.73 14.35
C LYS A 8 -1.10 5.53 13.79
N ASP A 9 -1.22 6.80 14.17
CA ASP A 9 -2.35 7.63 13.75
C ASP A 9 -2.32 7.92 12.24
N LYS A 10 -1.14 8.24 11.69
CA LYS A 10 -0.97 8.41 10.23
C LYS A 10 -1.27 7.14 9.44
N PHE A 11 -1.00 5.98 10.01
CA PHE A 11 -1.25 4.69 9.39
C PHE A 11 -2.76 4.41 9.26
N LEU A 12 -3.52 4.76 10.30
CA LEU A 12 -4.97 4.58 10.31
C LEU A 12 -5.67 5.53 9.33
N ASP A 13 -5.19 6.76 9.24
CA ASP A 13 -5.75 7.75 8.31
C ASP A 13 -5.45 7.39 6.85
N PHE A 14 -4.28 6.83 6.56
CA PHE A 14 -3.95 6.30 5.24
C PHE A 14 -4.93 5.19 4.81
N VAL A 15 -5.16 4.21 5.68
CA VAL A 15 -6.13 3.12 5.39
C VAL A 15 -7.53 3.68 5.15
N ARG A 16 -7.98 4.65 5.96
CA ARG A 16 -9.28 5.29 5.78
C ARG A 16 -9.41 6.05 4.47
N LEU A 17 -8.32 6.60 3.92
CA LEU A 17 -8.32 7.25 2.63
C LEU A 17 -8.41 6.22 1.49
N VAL A 18 -7.61 5.15 1.55
CA VAL A 18 -7.60 4.08 0.56
C VAL A 18 -8.98 3.42 0.44
N LEU A 19 -9.66 3.18 1.57
CA LEU A 19 -11.00 2.58 1.60
C LEU A 19 -12.11 3.46 0.99
N LYS A 20 -11.84 4.74 0.70
CA LYS A 20 -12.79 5.63 0.02
C LYS A 20 -12.65 5.58 -1.51
N LEU A 21 -11.65 4.90 -2.04
CA LEU A 21 -11.38 4.80 -3.47
C LEU A 21 -12.02 3.53 -4.05
N ASP A 22 -12.30 3.56 -5.35
CA ASP A 22 -12.67 2.36 -6.10
C ASP A 22 -11.39 1.59 -6.47
N PRO A 23 -11.21 0.36 -5.97
CA PRO A 23 -10.01 -0.43 -6.25
C PRO A 23 -9.83 -0.73 -7.74
N ARG A 24 -10.92 -0.94 -8.50
CA ARG A 24 -10.85 -1.23 -9.93
C ARG A 24 -10.38 0.00 -10.70
N GLN A 25 -10.96 1.16 -10.41
CA GLN A 25 -10.53 2.42 -11.03
C GLN A 25 -9.05 2.69 -10.73
N VAL A 26 -8.63 2.54 -9.47
CA VAL A 26 -7.22 2.75 -9.09
C VAL A 26 -6.30 1.78 -9.84
N TYR A 27 -6.67 0.52 -9.96
CA TYR A 27 -5.88 -0.46 -10.70
C TYR A 27 -5.76 -0.13 -12.19
N GLU A 28 -6.86 0.27 -12.82
CA GLU A 28 -6.90 0.68 -14.22
C GLU A 28 -6.09 1.96 -14.46
N ASP A 29 -6.17 2.93 -13.55
CA ASP A 29 -5.41 4.20 -13.60
C ASP A 29 -3.91 3.99 -13.44
N LEU A 30 -3.50 3.02 -12.62
CA LEU A 30 -2.09 2.66 -12.42
C LEU A 30 -1.51 2.01 -13.69
N GLY A 31 -2.27 1.15 -14.36
CA GLY A 31 -1.78 0.38 -15.50
C GLY A 31 -1.06 -0.91 -15.10
N SER A 32 -0.86 -1.80 -16.08
CA SER A 32 -0.35 -3.16 -15.85
C SER A 32 1.16 -3.25 -15.60
N ASP A 33 1.91 -2.19 -15.89
CA ASP A 33 3.37 -2.07 -15.73
C ASP A 33 3.77 -1.21 -14.53
N ALA A 34 2.81 -0.78 -13.72
CA ALA A 34 3.07 0.06 -12.55
C ALA A 34 3.86 -0.67 -11.45
N GLU A 35 4.80 0.06 -10.83
CA GLU A 35 5.50 -0.37 -9.63
C GLU A 35 5.23 0.59 -8.47
N MET A 36 4.80 0.04 -7.33
CA MET A 36 4.56 0.83 -6.12
C MET A 36 5.86 1.08 -5.36
N LEU A 37 6.38 2.30 -5.46
CA LEU A 37 7.56 2.74 -4.74
C LEU A 37 7.24 3.18 -3.31
N CYS A 38 8.20 2.97 -2.41
CA CYS A 38 8.09 3.30 -0.99
C CYS A 38 9.49 3.76 -0.54
N TRP A 39 9.63 4.95 0.05
CA TRP A 39 10.92 5.61 0.39
C TRP A 39 11.76 4.88 1.48
N GLU A 40 11.41 3.64 1.75
CA GLU A 40 11.33 3.14 3.10
C GLU A 40 11.91 1.75 3.10
N SER A 41 12.95 1.53 3.91
CA SER A 41 13.83 0.37 3.78
C SER A 41 13.06 -0.95 3.57
N PRO A 42 13.52 -1.79 2.63
CA PRO A 42 12.89 -3.08 2.33
C PRO A 42 12.83 -3.99 3.57
N GLY A 43 11.85 -4.91 3.60
CA GLY A 43 11.68 -5.89 4.68
C GLY A 43 10.89 -5.44 5.92
N LYS A 44 10.37 -4.21 5.93
CA LYS A 44 9.43 -3.74 6.97
C LYS A 44 8.01 -3.64 6.39
N PHE A 45 7.01 -4.07 7.16
CA PHE A 45 5.60 -3.81 6.84
C PHE A 45 5.37 -2.29 6.78
N ARG A 46 4.82 -1.83 5.66
CA ARG A 46 4.72 -0.42 5.25
C ARG A 46 3.49 -0.20 4.37
N HIS A 47 3.18 1.06 4.08
CA HIS A 47 2.00 1.47 3.32
C HIS A 47 1.79 0.71 2.00
N ARG A 48 2.87 0.37 1.26
CA ARG A 48 2.77 -0.44 0.03
C ARG A 48 2.10 -1.80 0.23
N HIS A 49 2.30 -2.43 1.39
CA HIS A 49 1.71 -3.73 1.70
C HIS A 49 0.20 -3.61 1.93
N LEU A 50 -0.25 -2.52 2.55
CA LEU A 50 -1.68 -2.26 2.74
C LEU A 50 -2.39 -2.06 1.39
N VAL A 51 -1.78 -1.28 0.49
CA VAL A 51 -2.35 -1.05 -0.84
C VAL A 51 -2.36 -2.35 -1.65
N ALA A 52 -1.27 -3.12 -1.60
CA ALA A 52 -1.21 -4.44 -2.23
C ALA A 52 -2.30 -5.37 -1.69
N GLU A 53 -2.38 -5.58 -0.37
CA GLU A 53 -3.39 -6.43 0.26
C GLU A 53 -4.82 -5.98 -0.05
N TRP A 54 -5.05 -4.66 -0.07
CA TRP A 54 -6.35 -4.08 -0.42
C TRP A 54 -6.75 -4.40 -1.87
N LEU A 55 -5.84 -4.20 -2.83
CA LEU A 55 -6.09 -4.51 -4.23
C LEU A 55 -6.27 -6.02 -4.46
N GLU A 56 -5.42 -6.85 -3.86
CA GLU A 56 -5.50 -8.31 -3.97
C GLU A 56 -6.86 -8.83 -3.47
N LYS A 57 -7.31 -8.36 -2.29
CA LYS A 57 -8.61 -8.78 -1.74
C LYS A 57 -9.80 -8.26 -2.52
N ALA A 58 -9.72 -7.03 -3.03
CA ALA A 58 -10.84 -6.41 -3.71
C ALA A 58 -11.03 -6.89 -5.16
N LEU A 59 -9.93 -7.23 -5.84
CA LEU A 59 -9.94 -7.56 -7.27
C LEU A 59 -9.59 -9.02 -7.57
N ASP A 60 -9.23 -9.81 -6.55
CA ASP A 60 -8.77 -11.21 -6.68
C ASP A 60 -7.55 -11.34 -7.62
N ILE A 61 -6.61 -10.39 -7.48
CA ILE A 61 -5.35 -10.36 -8.24
C ILE A 61 -4.16 -10.67 -7.33
N LYS A 62 -2.96 -10.80 -7.91
CA LYS A 62 -1.69 -10.85 -7.16
C LYS A 62 -0.85 -9.61 -7.41
N VAL A 63 -0.31 -9.03 -6.34
CA VAL A 63 0.56 -7.86 -6.35
C VAL A 63 1.87 -8.22 -5.65
N PRO A 64 2.80 -8.92 -6.32
CA PRO A 64 4.03 -9.41 -5.70
C PRO A 64 4.99 -8.28 -5.36
N GLU A 65 5.64 -8.35 -4.19
CA GLU A 65 6.76 -7.47 -3.86
C GLU A 65 8.01 -7.89 -4.66
N LYS A 66 8.57 -6.96 -5.43
CA LYS A 66 9.86 -7.17 -6.10
C LYS A 66 10.99 -7.02 -5.09
N ILE A 67 11.67 -8.13 -4.81
CA ILE A 67 12.93 -8.14 -4.08
C ILE A 67 14.04 -8.10 -5.13
N SER A 68 14.36 -6.89 -5.61
CA SER A 68 15.50 -6.69 -6.52
C SER A 68 16.79 -6.70 -5.70
N PHE A 69 17.73 -7.57 -6.10
CA PHE A 69 19.06 -7.73 -5.49
C PHE A 69 20.03 -6.63 -5.94
#